data_AF-A0A3M9MC51-F1
#
_entry.id   AF-A0A3M9MC51-F1
#
_cell.length_a   1.000
_cell.length_b   1.000
_cell.length_c   1.000
_cell.angle_alpha   90.00
_cell.angle_beta   90.00
_cell.angle_gamma   90.00
#
_symmetry.space_group_name_H-M   'P 1'
#
loop_
_entity.id
_entity.type
_entity.pdbx_description
1 polymer ?
#
loop_
_entity_poly.entity_id
_entity_poly.type
_entity_poly.pdbx_seq_one_letter_code
_entity_poly.pdbx_strand_id
1 'polypeptide(L)'
;TFNPTTPGEYWLTYRYTNPYTYCKGEAKCKIIVYEKPYVKLKYCPKFCVGDPIYTLSGGEPAGGTYYINGVAATTFNPTTAGEYELVYKYKNGYGCEGKAYCKIVVYEKPYVKLKECPKFCVGDPVYTLTGGEPAGGTYYINGVEATTFNPTTPGEYWLTYRYT
;
A
#
# COMPACT_ATOMS: atom_id res chain seq x y z
N THR A 1 28.24 22.12 23.54
CA THR A 1 27.29 21.02 23.29
C THR A 1 27.84 20.15 22.17
N PHE A 2 27.58 18.83 22.19
CA PHE A 2 28.05 17.89 21.18
C PHE A 2 26.84 17.36 20.38
N ASN A 3 26.77 17.68 19.09
CA ASN A 3 25.68 17.31 18.18
C ASN A 3 26.26 16.63 16.93
N PRO A 4 26.64 15.34 17.00
CA PRO A 4 27.25 14.65 15.87
C PRO A 4 26.23 14.45 14.74
N THR A 5 26.58 14.85 13.53
CA THR A 5 25.77 14.64 12.32
C THR A 5 26.27 13.49 11.45
N THR A 6 27.47 12.98 11.74
CA THR A 6 28.07 11.83 11.06
C THR A 6 28.27 10.67 12.05
N PRO A 7 28.10 9.41 11.61
CA PRO A 7 28.52 8.27 12.41
C PRO A 7 30.05 8.24 12.50
N GLY A 8 30.57 7.70 13.59
CA GLY A 8 32.02 7.60 13.81
C GLY A 8 32.44 7.62 15.26
N GLU A 9 33.75 7.66 15.45
CA GLU A 9 34.38 7.71 16.76
C GLU A 9 34.85 9.12 17.06
N TYR A 10 34.50 9.60 18.25
CA TYR A 10 34.85 10.92 18.75
C TYR A 10 35.56 10.78 20.09
N TRP A 11 36.52 11.66 20.35
CA TRP A 11 37.26 11.68 21.61
C TRP A 11 36.97 12.96 22.37
N LEU A 12 36.37 12.83 23.55
CA LEU A 12 36.34 13.91 24.53
C LEU A 12 37.65 13.90 25.29
N THR A 13 38.39 15.01 25.21
CA THR A 13 39.67 15.16 25.92
C THR A 13 39.56 16.28 26.94
N TYR A 14 39.81 15.97 28.20
CA TYR A 14 39.96 16.94 29.27
C TYR A 14 41.44 17.11 29.61
N ARG A 15 41.93 18.35 29.60
CA ARG A 15 43.30 18.69 29.97
C ARG A 15 43.26 19.63 31.17
N TYR A 16 44.11 19.35 32.15
CA TYR A 16 44.26 20.18 33.33
C TYR A 16 45.73 20.54 33.53
N THR A 17 45.99 21.78 33.93
CA THR A 17 47.31 22.24 34.37
C THR A 17 47.15 22.80 35.76
N ASN A 18 47.92 22.28 36.72
CA ASN A 18 47.93 22.82 38.07
C ASN A 18 48.56 24.23 38.05
N PRO A 19 47.89 25.28 38.54
CA PRO A 19 48.39 26.65 38.44
C PRO A 19 49.59 26.95 39.36
N TYR A 20 49.84 26.11 40.36
CA TYR A 20 50.93 26.30 41.34
C TYR A 20 52.15 25.43 41.04
N THR A 21 51.94 24.18 40.59
CA THR A 21 53.03 23.23 40.32
C THR A 21 53.36 23.10 38.83
N TYR A 22 52.53 23.65 37.95
CA TYR A 22 52.63 23.54 36.48
C TYR A 22 52.58 22.09 35.93
N CYS A 23 52.29 21.09 36.77
CA CYS A 23 52.06 19.72 36.33
C CYS A 23 50.82 19.62 35.43
N LYS A 24 50.91 18.82 34.37
CA LYS A 24 49.84 18.62 33.38
C LYS A 24 49.25 17.22 33.49
N GLY A 25 47.94 17.12 33.37
CA GLY A 25 47.20 15.86 33.30
C GLY A 25 46.21 15.86 32.13
N GLU A 26 45.92 14.68 31.61
CA GLU A 26 44.97 14.48 30.52
C GLU A 26 44.11 13.25 30.79
N ALA A 27 42.81 13.38 30.53
CA ALA A 27 41.86 12.27 30.52
C ALA A 27 41.12 12.25 29.19
N LYS A 28 40.90 11.05 28.65
CA LYS A 28 40.19 10.84 27.38
C LYS A 28 39.00 9.91 27.57
N CYS A 29 37.89 10.22 26.90
CA CYS A 29 36.71 9.37 26.80
C CYS A 29 36.32 9.20 25.33
N LYS A 30 36.07 7.95 24.91
CA LYS A 30 35.65 7.61 23.55
C LYS A 30 34.12 7.62 23.47
N ILE A 31 33.59 8.33 22.49
CA ILE A 31 32.17 8.40 22.15
C ILE A 31 31.99 7.76 20.77
N ILE A 32 31.07 6.80 20.65
CA ILE A 32 30.76 6.12 19.38
C ILE A 32 29.36 6.53 18.94
N VAL A 33 29.25 7.01 17.71
CA VAL A 33 27.98 7.38 17.08
C VAL A 33 27.69 6.36 15.99
N TYR A 34 26.65 5.56 16.17
CA TYR A 34 26.25 4.52 15.23
C TYR A 34 25.41 5.08 14.08
N GLU A 35 25.53 4.45 12.90
CA GLU A 35 24.71 4.78 11.74
C GLU A 35 23.27 4.27 11.93
N LYS A 36 22.31 5.03 11.41
CA LYS A 36 20.92 4.56 11.30
C LYS A 36 20.84 3.45 10.25
N PRO A 37 20.05 2.40 10.48
CA PRO A 37 19.88 1.36 9.46
C PRO A 37 19.24 1.94 8.21
N TYR A 38 19.73 1.54 7.04
CA TYR A 38 19.05 1.79 5.78
C TYR A 38 17.88 0.83 5.63
N VAL A 39 16.67 1.38 5.47
CA VAL A 39 15.42 0.62 5.48
C VAL A 39 14.72 0.80 4.14
N LYS A 40 14.14 -0.27 3.61
CA LYS A 40 13.38 -0.29 2.36
C LYS A 40 12.00 -0.88 2.57
N LEU A 41 11.11 -0.50 1.66
CA LEU A 41 9.79 -1.09 1.50
C LEU A 41 9.63 -1.41 0.02
N LYS A 42 9.60 -2.71 -0.31
CA LYS A 42 9.63 -3.19 -1.69
C LYS A 42 8.32 -2.96 -2.44
N TYR A 43 7.20 -2.93 -1.73
CA TYR A 43 5.86 -2.93 -2.32
C TYR A 43 5.03 -1.75 -1.84
N CYS A 44 4.45 -1.02 -2.79
CA CYS A 44 3.44 0.01 -2.55
C CYS A 44 2.11 -0.51 -3.11
N PRO A 45 1.36 -1.32 -2.35
CA PRO A 45 0.27 -2.11 -2.93
C PRO A 45 -0.94 -1.24 -3.30
N LYS A 46 -1.67 -1.71 -4.30
CA LYS A 46 -2.91 -1.10 -4.79
C LYS A 46 -4.03 -2.14 -4.73
N PHE A 47 -5.21 -1.72 -4.31
CA PHE A 47 -6.38 -2.59 -4.13
C PHE A 47 -7.63 -1.94 -4.72
N CYS A 48 -8.67 -2.73 -4.92
CA CYS A 48 -10.04 -2.29 -5.07
C CYS A 48 -10.80 -2.45 -3.75
N VAL A 49 -11.86 -1.66 -3.55
CA VAL A 49 -12.74 -1.81 -2.38
C VAL A 49 -13.32 -3.23 -2.33
N GLY A 50 -13.10 -3.92 -1.21
CA GLY A 50 -13.57 -5.28 -0.97
C GLY A 50 -12.64 -6.38 -1.49
N ASP A 51 -11.42 -6.04 -1.91
CA ASP A 51 -10.37 -7.04 -2.11
C ASP A 51 -10.07 -7.82 -0.80
N PRO A 52 -9.49 -9.03 -0.89
CA PRO A 52 -9.12 -9.81 0.28
C PRO A 52 -8.15 -9.07 1.22
N ILE A 53 -8.17 -9.43 2.51
CA ILE A 53 -7.22 -8.91 3.50
C ILE A 53 -5.79 -9.21 3.05
N TYR A 54 -4.96 -8.17 3.01
CA TYR A 54 -3.56 -8.25 2.63
C TYR A 54 -2.65 -8.32 3.85
N THR A 55 -1.71 -9.27 3.88
CA THR A 55 -0.66 -9.30 4.91
C THR A 55 0.50 -8.41 4.48
N LEU A 56 0.87 -7.45 5.35
CA LEU A 56 1.92 -6.48 5.06
C LEU A 56 3.28 -7.18 4.96
N SER A 57 4.04 -6.84 3.91
CA SER A 57 5.31 -7.50 3.60
C SER A 57 6.24 -6.59 2.80
N GLY A 58 7.46 -7.07 2.52
CA GLY A 58 8.44 -6.36 1.69
C GLY A 58 9.30 -5.32 2.41
N GLY A 59 9.19 -5.23 3.74
CA GLY A 59 10.09 -4.45 4.58
C GLY A 59 11.46 -5.12 4.75
N GLU A 60 12.53 -4.36 4.53
CA GLU A 60 13.92 -4.79 4.72
C GLU A 60 14.69 -3.73 5.53
N PRO A 61 15.54 -4.11 6.50
CA PRO A 61 15.83 -5.47 6.98
C PRO A 61 14.63 -6.15 7.66
N ALA A 62 14.64 -7.48 7.80
CA ALA A 62 13.57 -8.23 8.46
C ALA A 62 13.49 -7.93 9.98
N GLY A 63 12.31 -8.13 10.58
CA GLY A 63 12.09 -7.96 12.03
C GLY A 63 11.66 -6.55 12.45
N GLY A 64 11.35 -5.67 11.50
CA GLY A 64 10.73 -4.37 11.76
C GLY A 64 9.21 -4.45 11.89
N THR A 65 8.60 -3.29 12.13
CA THR A 65 7.16 -3.13 12.38
C THR A 65 6.53 -2.23 11.32
N TYR A 66 5.39 -2.67 10.79
CA TYR A 66 4.60 -1.87 9.86
C TYR A 66 3.57 -1.01 10.59
N TYR A 67 3.29 0.16 10.03
CA TYR A 67 2.29 1.09 10.51
C TYR A 67 1.45 1.58 9.33
N ILE A 68 0.13 1.64 9.51
CA ILE A 68 -0.81 2.23 8.56
C ILE A 68 -1.39 3.49 9.20
N ASN A 69 -1.20 4.64 8.57
CA ASN A 69 -1.59 5.95 9.12
C ASN A 69 -1.12 6.14 10.57
N GLY A 70 0.10 5.71 10.87
CA GLY A 70 0.71 5.81 12.20
C GLY A 70 0.30 4.71 13.21
N VAL A 71 -0.65 3.84 12.88
CA VAL A 71 -1.11 2.75 13.75
C VAL A 71 -0.40 1.44 13.38
N ALA A 72 0.16 0.74 14.37
CA ALA A 72 0.85 -0.54 14.12
C ALA A 72 -0.12 -1.58 13.53
N ALA A 73 0.29 -2.25 12.47
CA ALA A 73 -0.53 -3.23 11.77
C ALA A 73 0.34 -4.36 11.20
N THR A 74 -0.25 -5.54 11.04
CA THR A 74 0.34 -6.67 10.31
C THR A 74 -0.43 -6.99 9.03
N THR A 75 -1.66 -6.49 8.92
CA THR A 75 -2.56 -6.69 7.78
C THR A 75 -3.28 -5.40 7.41
N PHE A 76 -3.79 -5.33 6.18
CA PHE A 76 -4.62 -4.25 5.68
C PHE A 76 -5.90 -4.82 5.06
N ASN A 77 -7.06 -4.26 5.43
CA ASN A 77 -8.36 -4.62 4.85
C ASN A 77 -8.89 -3.46 3.99
N PRO A 78 -8.96 -3.60 2.66
CA PRO A 78 -9.32 -2.52 1.75
C PRO A 78 -10.84 -2.30 1.67
N THR A 79 -11.47 -1.86 2.76
CA THR A 79 -12.94 -1.66 2.81
C THR A 79 -13.42 -0.31 2.30
N THR A 80 -12.52 0.68 2.21
CA THR A 80 -12.87 2.05 1.85
C THR A 80 -11.84 2.57 0.86
N ALA A 81 -12.31 3.28 -0.16
CA ALA A 81 -11.42 3.90 -1.14
C ALA A 81 -10.64 5.05 -0.50
N GLY A 82 -9.40 5.24 -0.95
CA GLY A 82 -8.52 6.29 -0.43
C GLY A 82 -7.05 5.91 -0.47
N GLU A 83 -6.23 6.83 0.05
CA GLU A 83 -4.80 6.63 0.23
C GLU A 83 -4.48 6.43 1.71
N TYR A 84 -3.61 5.47 2.00
CA TYR A 84 -3.16 5.16 3.35
C TYR A 84 -1.64 5.17 3.40
N GLU A 85 -1.05 5.91 4.33
CA GLU A 85 0.40 5.92 4.55
C GLU A 85 0.82 4.58 5.16
N LEU A 86 1.72 3.87 4.48
CA LEU A 86 2.39 2.69 5.00
C LEU A 86 3.82 3.04 5.38
N VAL A 87 4.16 2.81 6.64
CA VAL A 87 5.51 3.03 7.19
C VAL A 87 6.05 1.71 7.70
N TYR A 88 7.27 1.37 7.31
CA TYR A 88 8.03 0.28 7.92
C TYR A 88 9.16 0.85 8.76
N LYS A 89 9.23 0.47 10.03
CA LYS A 89 10.28 0.90 10.97
C LYS A 89 11.13 -0.28 11.39
N TYR A 90 12.44 -0.10 11.38
CA TYR A 90 13.39 -1.11 11.85
C TYR A 90 14.40 -0.47 12.79
N LYS A 91 14.71 -1.18 13.89
CA LYS A 91 15.72 -0.79 14.88
C LYS A 91 16.87 -1.80 14.82
N ASN A 92 18.10 -1.30 14.62
CA ASN A 92 19.28 -2.16 14.62
C ASN A 92 19.68 -2.58 16.04
N GLY A 93 20.68 -3.47 16.17
CA GLY A 93 21.17 -3.96 17.47
C GLY A 93 21.75 -2.88 18.39
N TYR A 94 22.06 -1.69 17.86
CA TYR A 94 22.56 -0.54 18.62
C TYR A 94 21.45 0.42 19.06
N GLY A 95 20.20 0.12 18.74
CA GLY A 95 19.04 0.93 19.10
C GLY A 95 18.74 2.07 18.11
N CYS A 96 19.48 2.22 17.02
CA CYS A 96 19.21 3.22 15.99
C CYS A 96 18.02 2.81 15.12
N GLU A 97 17.10 3.74 14.86
CA GLU A 97 15.90 3.51 14.06
C GLU A 97 16.05 4.08 12.65
N GLY A 98 15.64 3.29 11.66
CA GLY A 98 15.44 3.70 10.27
C GLY A 98 13.99 3.44 9.85
N LYS A 99 13.55 4.13 8.79
CA LYS A 99 12.17 4.05 8.28
C LYS A 99 12.14 4.04 6.76
N ALA A 100 11.16 3.33 6.20
CA ALA A 100 10.76 3.44 4.80
C ALA A 100 9.28 3.74 4.70
N TYR A 101 8.89 4.43 3.63
CA TYR A 101 7.54 4.94 3.43
C TYR A 101 7.01 4.54 2.06
N CYS A 102 5.73 4.25 1.97
CA CYS A 102 4.99 4.24 0.73
C CYS A 102 3.50 4.53 0.96
N LYS A 103 2.73 4.60 -0.12
CA LYS A 103 1.28 4.71 -0.07
C LYS A 103 0.62 3.41 -0.49
N ILE A 104 -0.36 2.97 0.29
CA ILE A 104 -1.38 2.02 -0.15
C ILE A 104 -2.48 2.83 -0.82
N VAL A 105 -2.96 2.39 -1.98
CA VAL A 105 -4.07 3.05 -2.69
C VAL A 105 -5.21 2.05 -2.84
N VAL A 106 -6.41 2.45 -2.41
CA VAL A 106 -7.64 1.67 -2.59
C VAL A 106 -8.55 2.42 -3.55
N TYR A 107 -8.86 1.81 -4.69
CA TYR A 107 -9.77 2.34 -5.70
C TYR A 107 -11.21 1.89 -5.45
N GLU A 108 -12.18 2.76 -5.76
CA GLU A 108 -13.58 2.35 -5.81
C GLU A 108 -13.80 1.31 -6.91
N LYS A 109 -14.78 0.42 -6.70
CA LYS A 109 -15.22 -0.46 -7.79
C LYS A 109 -15.88 0.36 -8.89
N PRO A 110 -15.70 -0.01 -10.17
CA PRO A 110 -16.42 0.64 -11.26
C PRO A 110 -17.92 0.62 -11.00
N TYR A 111 -18.56 1.78 -11.15
CA TYR A 111 -20.02 1.86 -11.12
C TYR A 111 -20.57 1.38 -12.47
N VAL A 112 -21.23 0.23 -12.46
CA VAL A 112 -21.75 -0.42 -13.67
C VAL A 112 -23.23 -0.13 -13.85
N LYS A 113 -23.60 0.36 -15.04
CA LYS A 113 -24.99 0.50 -15.48
C LYS A 113 -25.26 -0.40 -16.66
N LEU A 114 -26.49 -0.85 -16.76
CA LEU A 114 -27.07 -1.36 -17.98
C LEU A 114 -28.29 -0.48 -18.27
N LYS A 115 -28.40 0.06 -19.48
CA LYS A 115 -29.60 0.78 -19.93
C LYS A 115 -30.84 -0.10 -19.79
N GLU A 116 -32.01 0.53 -19.83
CA GLU A 116 -33.30 -0.15 -19.69
C GLU A 116 -33.38 -1.40 -20.57
N CYS A 117 -33.84 -2.51 -19.98
CA CYS A 117 -33.92 -3.79 -20.69
C CYS A 117 -34.86 -3.69 -21.88
N PRO A 118 -34.41 -4.01 -23.10
CA PRO A 118 -35.27 -3.97 -24.27
C PRO A 118 -36.37 -5.04 -24.18
N LYS A 119 -37.54 -4.73 -24.75
CA LYS A 119 -38.69 -5.63 -24.87
C LYS A 119 -38.79 -6.10 -26.32
N PHE A 120 -39.10 -7.37 -26.51
CA PHE A 120 -39.19 -7.99 -27.83
C PHE A 120 -40.49 -8.77 -27.98
N CYS A 121 -41.01 -8.81 -29.19
CA CYS A 121 -42.02 -9.76 -29.64
C CYS A 121 -41.34 -11.03 -30.18
N VAL A 122 -42.05 -12.16 -30.15
CA VAL A 122 -41.54 -13.41 -30.75
C VAL A 122 -41.38 -13.22 -32.26
N GLY A 123 -40.19 -13.52 -32.77
CA GLY A 123 -39.84 -13.37 -34.18
C GLY A 123 -39.27 -12.01 -34.57
N ASP A 124 -39.08 -11.09 -33.62
CA ASP A 124 -38.32 -9.87 -33.86
C ASP A 124 -36.88 -10.17 -34.35
N PRO A 125 -36.24 -9.24 -35.08
CA PRO A 125 -34.86 -9.42 -35.53
C PRO A 125 -33.88 -9.70 -34.38
N VAL A 126 -32.77 -10.38 -34.70
CA VAL A 126 -31.67 -10.59 -33.75
C VAL A 126 -31.16 -9.24 -33.26
N TYR A 127 -31.12 -9.06 -31.94
CA TYR A 127 -30.67 -7.84 -31.29
C TYR A 127 -29.23 -7.96 -30.80
N THR A 128 -28.38 -7.00 -31.16
CA THR A 128 -27.02 -6.91 -30.59
C THR A 128 -27.09 -6.32 -29.19
N LEU A 129 -26.52 -7.03 -28.22
CA LEU A 129 -26.52 -6.60 -26.82
C LEU A 129 -25.65 -5.34 -26.66
N THR A 130 -26.26 -4.27 -26.19
CA THR A 130 -25.63 -2.95 -26.03
C THR A 130 -26.16 -2.25 -24.76
N GLY A 131 -25.64 -1.07 -24.46
CA GLY A 131 -26.14 -0.22 -23.37
C GLY A 131 -25.48 -0.44 -22.00
N GLY A 132 -24.47 -1.31 -21.92
CA GLY A 132 -23.58 -1.41 -20.76
C GLY A 132 -22.63 -0.21 -20.66
N GLU A 133 -22.52 0.35 -19.46
CA GLU A 133 -21.60 1.43 -19.12
C GLU A 133 -20.83 1.08 -17.83
N PRO A 134 -19.50 1.30 -17.75
CA PRO A 134 -18.61 1.78 -18.81
C PRO A 134 -18.48 0.76 -19.96
N ALA A 135 -18.08 1.19 -21.15
CA ALA A 135 -17.94 0.33 -22.32
C ALA A 135 -16.76 -0.67 -22.17
N GLY A 136 -16.86 -1.85 -22.81
CA GLY A 136 -15.80 -2.86 -22.84
C GLY A 136 -16.01 -4.07 -21.93
N GLY A 137 -17.15 -4.16 -21.25
CA GLY A 137 -17.56 -5.34 -20.48
C GLY A 137 -18.25 -6.41 -21.32
N THR A 138 -18.64 -7.49 -20.65
CA THR A 138 -19.23 -8.69 -21.24
C THR A 138 -20.71 -8.81 -20.89
N TYR A 139 -21.53 -9.23 -21.86
CA TYR A 139 -22.95 -9.48 -21.65
C TYR A 139 -23.24 -10.97 -21.50
N TYR A 140 -24.28 -11.28 -20.73
CA TYR A 140 -24.75 -12.63 -20.49
C TYR A 140 -26.27 -12.68 -20.60
N ILE A 141 -26.81 -13.71 -21.24
CA ILE A 141 -28.23 -14.06 -21.25
C ILE A 141 -28.40 -15.31 -20.40
N ASN A 142 -29.18 -15.22 -19.32
CA ASN A 142 -29.38 -16.31 -18.36
C ASN A 142 -28.05 -16.90 -17.85
N GLY A 143 -27.05 -16.03 -17.66
CA GLY A 143 -25.71 -16.42 -17.18
C GLY A 143 -24.78 -17.00 -18.24
N VAL A 144 -25.23 -17.18 -19.49
CA VAL A 144 -24.39 -17.62 -20.61
C VAL A 144 -23.91 -16.39 -21.37
N GLU A 145 -22.60 -16.30 -21.61
CA GLU A 145 -22.01 -15.20 -22.38
C GLU A 145 -22.63 -15.12 -23.77
N ALA A 146 -23.02 -13.91 -24.17
CA ALA A 146 -23.66 -13.65 -25.45
C ALA A 146 -23.31 -12.24 -25.94
N THR A 147 -23.28 -12.06 -27.25
CA THR A 147 -23.16 -10.73 -27.90
C THR A 147 -24.46 -10.31 -28.58
N THR A 148 -25.38 -11.25 -28.77
CA THR A 148 -26.67 -11.04 -29.42
C THR A 148 -27.78 -11.84 -28.72
N PHE A 149 -29.02 -11.39 -28.88
CA PHE A 149 -30.22 -12.09 -28.43
C PHE A 149 -31.18 -12.32 -29.59
N ASN A 150 -31.68 -13.55 -29.75
CA ASN A 150 -32.65 -13.91 -30.79
C ASN A 150 -34.00 -14.28 -30.14
N PRO A 151 -35.05 -13.46 -30.26
CA PRO A 151 -36.33 -13.64 -29.57
C PRO A 151 -37.23 -14.66 -30.29
N THR A 152 -36.80 -15.92 -30.41
CA THR A 152 -37.61 -16.98 -31.07
C THR A 152 -38.59 -17.68 -30.13
N THR A 153 -38.42 -17.53 -28.82
CA THR A 153 -39.20 -18.25 -27.82
C THR A 153 -39.71 -17.27 -26.77
N PRO A 154 -41.02 -17.25 -26.48
CA PRO A 154 -41.55 -16.43 -25.39
C PRO A 154 -41.00 -16.92 -24.04
N GLY A 155 -40.60 -15.97 -23.19
CA GLY A 155 -40.07 -16.27 -21.86
C GLY A 155 -39.40 -15.06 -21.20
N GLU A 156 -38.99 -15.24 -19.95
CA GLU A 156 -38.17 -14.27 -19.23
C GLU A 156 -36.69 -14.60 -19.43
N TYR A 157 -35.90 -13.57 -19.74
CA TYR A 157 -34.46 -13.68 -19.96
C TYR A 157 -33.73 -12.64 -19.12
N TRP A 158 -32.75 -13.08 -18.34
CA TRP A 158 -31.90 -12.22 -17.53
C TRP A 158 -30.70 -11.74 -18.35
N LEU A 159 -30.73 -10.47 -18.74
CA LEU A 159 -29.57 -9.79 -19.29
C LEU A 159 -28.69 -9.28 -18.15
N THR A 160 -27.46 -9.78 -18.08
CA THR A 160 -26.44 -9.31 -17.14
C THR A 160 -25.30 -8.66 -17.90
N TYR A 161 -24.83 -7.51 -17.44
CA TYR A 161 -23.60 -6.88 -17.93
C TYR A 161 -22.55 -6.91 -16.82
N ARG A 162 -21.32 -7.34 -17.15
CA ARG A 162 -20.19 -7.36 -16.21
C ARG A 162 -19.03 -6.57 -16.78
N TYR A 163 -18.52 -5.65 -15.99
CA TYR A 163 -17.29 -4.91 -16.26
C TYR A 163 -16.29 -5.26 -15.16
N THR A 164 -15.08 -5.66 -15.55
CA THR A 164 -14.00 -6.11 -14.64
C THR A 164 -12.75 -5.28 -14.84
#